data_AF-A0A0P7ZRI6-F1
#
_entry.id   AF-A0A0P7ZRI6-F1
#
_cell.length_a   1.000
_cell.length_b   1.000
_cell.length_c   1.000
_cell.angle_alpha   90.00
_cell.angle_beta   90.00
_cell.angle_gamma   90.00
#
_symmetry.space_group_name_H-M   'P 1'
#
loop_
_entity.id
_entity.type
_entity.pdbx_description
1 polymer ?
#
loop_
_entity_poly.entity_id
_entity_poly.type
_entity_poly.pdbx_seq_one_letter_code
_entity_poly.pdbx_strand_id
1 'polypeptide(L)'
;MLKPFTILAAFSAALAASNVALAQDVSPLERDFAQPVTVESNRELLDMRANIFRVEGNVIITQGSLIIRADELEIQGFSGGEGQAEKFIAKGSPATYEQEVQDGFIVTASADEIIYDATARILTLTGSAELLQSGNQLKAASITYDIGKQQVSAERNEEQRVRTTFQPRRPEEEGNNN
;
A
#
# COMPACT_ATOMS: atom_id res chain seq x y z
N MET A 1 51.98 -36.38 -8.95
CA MET A 1 50.69 -35.93 -8.35
C MET A 1 49.81 -35.48 -9.51
N LEU A 2 48.58 -35.89 -9.76
CA LEU A 2 47.65 -36.91 -9.24
C LEU A 2 46.72 -37.30 -10.43
N LYS A 3 46.20 -38.52 -10.44
CA LYS A 3 45.57 -39.24 -11.58
C LYS A 3 44.17 -38.71 -11.99
N PRO A 4 43.70 -38.99 -13.23
CA PRO A 4 42.30 -38.83 -13.64
C PRO A 4 41.45 -40.03 -13.16
N PHE A 5 40.19 -39.80 -12.79
CA PHE A 5 39.21 -40.88 -12.65
C PHE A 5 37.83 -40.40 -13.11
N THR A 6 37.40 -41.01 -14.22
CA THR A 6 36.04 -41.07 -14.74
C THR A 6 35.14 -41.78 -13.72
N ILE A 7 33.98 -41.22 -13.38
CA ILE A 7 32.92 -41.95 -12.69
C ILE A 7 31.73 -42.13 -13.62
N LEU A 8 31.52 -43.42 -13.87
CA LEU A 8 30.39 -44.20 -14.36
C LEU A 8 29.00 -43.54 -14.24
N ALA A 9 28.25 -43.61 -15.34
CA ALA A 9 26.82 -43.38 -15.41
C ALA A 9 26.04 -44.41 -14.57
N ALA A 10 25.06 -43.95 -13.80
CA ALA A 10 24.01 -44.79 -13.25
C ALA A 10 22.65 -44.22 -13.69
N PHE A 11 21.93 -45.03 -14.44
CA PHE A 11 20.56 -44.82 -14.88
C PHE A 11 19.64 -44.75 -13.65
N SER A 12 18.97 -43.62 -13.43
CA SER A 12 17.79 -43.56 -12.57
C SER A 12 16.68 -42.92 -13.37
N ALA A 13 15.73 -43.75 -13.77
CA ALA A 13 14.43 -43.32 -14.28
C ALA A 13 13.70 -42.58 -13.15
N ALA A 14 13.87 -41.27 -13.10
CA ALA A 14 13.04 -40.42 -12.27
C ALA A 14 11.74 -40.15 -13.03
N LEU A 15 10.64 -40.67 -12.47
CA LEU A 15 9.28 -40.31 -12.85
C LEU A 15 9.18 -38.78 -12.91
N ALA A 16 8.97 -38.22 -14.10
CA ALA A 16 8.65 -36.82 -14.25
C ALA A 16 7.25 -36.59 -13.66
N ALA A 17 7.18 -36.40 -12.34
CA ALA A 17 6.01 -35.79 -11.72
C ALA A 17 5.98 -34.35 -12.21
N SER A 18 5.16 -34.09 -13.23
CA SER A 18 4.80 -32.75 -13.64
C SER A 18 4.14 -32.06 -12.45
N ASN A 19 4.94 -31.34 -11.66
CA ASN A 19 4.42 -30.36 -10.72
C ASN A 19 3.74 -29.28 -11.55
N VAL A 20 2.45 -29.44 -11.80
CA VAL A 20 1.60 -28.32 -12.19
C VAL A 20 1.57 -27.42 -10.96
N ALA A 21 2.50 -26.46 -10.93
CA ALA A 21 2.45 -25.37 -9.97
C ALA A 21 1.13 -24.65 -10.25
N LEU A 22 0.13 -24.90 -9.40
CA LEU A 22 -1.06 -24.08 -9.32
C LEU A 22 -0.53 -22.65 -9.07
N ALA A 23 -0.61 -21.79 -10.09
CA ALA A 23 -0.38 -20.38 -9.91
C ALA A 23 -1.36 -19.93 -8.83
N GLN A 24 -0.86 -19.68 -7.63
CA GLN A 24 -1.68 -19.09 -6.60
C GLN A 24 -1.96 -17.66 -7.06
N ASP A 25 -3.24 -17.34 -7.25
CA ASP A 25 -3.67 -15.95 -7.45
C ASP A 25 -3.28 -15.17 -6.19
N VAL A 26 -2.13 -14.52 -6.26
CA VAL A 26 -1.67 -13.60 -5.23
C VAL A 26 -2.60 -12.40 -5.28
N SER A 27 -3.23 -12.05 -4.15
CA SER A 27 -4.14 -10.91 -4.08
C SER A 27 -3.45 -9.63 -4.60
N PRO A 28 -4.19 -8.67 -5.19
CA PRO A 28 -3.62 -7.39 -5.63
C PRO A 28 -2.77 -6.70 -4.55
N LEU A 29 -3.23 -6.73 -3.30
CA LEU A 29 -2.50 -6.20 -2.14
C LEU A 29 -1.13 -6.87 -1.93
N GLU A 30 -1.07 -8.20 -1.98
CA GLU A 30 0.21 -8.91 -1.81
C GLU A 30 1.16 -8.70 -2.99
N ARG A 31 0.63 -8.43 -4.20
CA ARG A 31 1.46 -8.03 -5.34
C ARG A 31 2.13 -6.68 -5.09
N ASP A 32 1.40 -5.72 -4.52
CA ASP A 32 1.92 -4.39 -4.19
C ASP A 32 3.04 -4.48 -3.15
N PHE A 33 2.82 -5.22 -2.05
CA PHE A 33 3.83 -5.35 -0.99
C PHE A 33 5.11 -6.08 -1.42
N ALA A 34 5.10 -6.76 -2.57
CA ALA A 34 6.29 -7.34 -3.18
C ALA A 34 7.04 -6.37 -4.11
N GLN A 35 6.49 -5.19 -4.41
CA GLN A 35 7.13 -4.16 -5.21
C GLN A 35 7.99 -3.22 -4.34
N PRO A 36 9.05 -2.62 -4.93
CA PRO A 36 9.80 -1.57 -4.27
C PRO A 36 8.93 -0.33 -4.04
N VAL A 37 9.20 0.40 -2.95
CA VAL A 37 8.65 1.74 -2.74
C VAL A 37 9.52 2.75 -3.49
N THR A 38 8.90 3.57 -4.34
CA THR A 38 9.57 4.65 -5.08
C THR A 38 9.01 5.99 -4.64
N VAL A 39 9.88 6.99 -4.49
CA VAL A 39 9.52 8.38 -4.14
C VAL A 39 10.04 9.32 -5.23
N GLU A 40 9.15 10.12 -5.80
CA GLU A 40 9.47 11.15 -6.78
C GLU A 40 9.06 12.53 -6.25
N SER A 41 9.84 13.58 -6.52
CA SER A 41 9.57 14.94 -6.03
C SER A 41 10.40 16.01 -6.77
N ASN A 42 10.18 17.27 -6.40
CA ASN A 42 10.99 18.39 -6.87
C ASN A 42 12.34 18.52 -6.11
N ARG A 43 12.37 18.19 -4.81
CA ARG A 43 13.54 18.38 -3.94
C ARG A 43 13.61 17.31 -2.85
N GLU A 44 14.83 16.92 -2.51
CA GLU A 44 15.14 16.04 -1.39
C GLU A 44 16.23 16.64 -0.49
N LEU A 45 16.12 16.41 0.81
CA LEU A 45 17.09 16.81 1.82
C LEU A 45 17.34 15.66 2.79
N LEU A 46 18.58 15.17 2.79
CA LEU A 46 19.06 14.18 3.75
C LEU A 46 19.98 14.85 4.78
N ASP A 47 19.50 15.01 6.00
CA ASP A 47 20.33 15.45 7.14
C ASP A 47 20.76 14.24 7.96
N MET A 48 21.98 13.75 7.68
CA MET A 48 22.57 12.61 8.39
C MET A 48 22.88 12.88 9.87
N ARG A 49 23.02 14.16 10.28
CA ARG A 49 23.29 14.51 11.68
C ARG A 49 22.00 14.52 12.49
N ALA A 50 20.93 15.07 11.91
CA ALA A 50 19.61 15.09 12.53
C ALA A 50 18.86 13.77 12.38
N ASN A 51 19.34 12.86 11.51
CA ASN A 51 18.65 11.64 11.12
C ASN A 51 17.25 11.92 10.55
N ILE A 52 17.18 12.88 9.63
CA ILE A 52 15.93 13.27 8.96
C ILE A 52 16.13 13.17 7.45
N PHE A 53 15.20 12.50 6.77
CA PHE A 53 15.07 12.53 5.32
C PHE A 53 13.75 13.21 4.95
N ARG A 54 13.85 14.38 4.30
CA ARG A 54 12.70 15.19 3.86
C ARG A 54 12.65 15.27 2.36
N VAL A 55 11.43 15.26 1.84
CA VAL A 55 11.14 15.32 0.43
C VAL A 55 10.03 16.35 0.23
N GLU A 56 10.21 17.28 -0.70
CA GLU A 56 9.33 18.45 -0.84
C GLU A 56 8.97 18.72 -2.30
N GLY A 57 7.71 19.12 -2.51
CA GLY A 57 7.13 19.58 -3.76
C GLY A 57 6.73 18.44 -4.69
N ASN A 58 5.42 18.34 -4.96
CA ASN A 58 4.82 17.32 -5.84
C ASN A 58 5.33 15.92 -5.52
N VAL A 59 5.23 15.53 -4.26
CA VAL A 59 5.70 14.23 -3.78
C VAL A 59 4.74 13.14 -4.26
N ILE A 60 5.29 12.10 -4.89
CA ILE A 60 4.56 10.91 -5.33
C ILE A 60 5.29 9.68 -4.78
N ILE A 61 4.58 8.89 -3.97
CA ILE A 61 5.05 7.61 -3.44
C ILE A 61 4.32 6.52 -4.20
N THR A 62 5.02 5.51 -4.70
CA THR A 62 4.41 4.37 -5.41
C THR A 62 4.92 3.04 -4.89
N GLN A 63 4.02 2.04 -4.79
CA GLN A 63 4.34 0.65 -4.49
C GLN A 63 3.30 -0.26 -5.18
N GLY A 64 3.64 -0.77 -6.38
CA GLY A 64 2.66 -1.46 -7.21
C GLY A 64 1.50 -0.54 -7.60
N SER A 65 0.28 -0.91 -7.24
CA SER A 65 -0.94 -0.09 -7.42
C SER A 65 -1.12 0.99 -6.35
N LEU A 66 -0.43 0.89 -5.22
CA LEU A 66 -0.49 1.88 -4.15
C LEU A 66 0.18 3.18 -4.61
N ILE A 67 -0.54 4.29 -4.50
CA ILE A 67 -0.01 5.62 -4.77
C ILE A 67 -0.40 6.60 -3.67
N ILE A 68 0.57 7.34 -3.13
CA ILE A 68 0.34 8.46 -2.21
C ILE A 68 0.86 9.75 -2.86
N ARG A 69 0.08 10.84 -2.81
CA ARG A 69 0.49 12.17 -3.30
C ARG A 69 0.41 13.20 -2.18
N ALA A 70 1.39 14.08 -2.12
CA ALA A 70 1.52 15.08 -1.05
C ALA A 70 2.40 16.26 -1.47
N ASP A 71 2.41 17.30 -0.63
CA ASP A 71 3.27 18.47 -0.80
C ASP A 71 4.63 18.27 -0.11
N GLU A 72 4.64 17.60 1.05
CA GLU A 72 5.84 17.26 1.84
C GLU A 72 5.79 15.80 2.26
N LEU A 73 6.96 15.18 2.40
CA LEU A 73 7.13 13.86 2.97
C LEU A 73 8.34 13.83 3.92
N GLU A 74 8.12 13.31 5.13
CA GLU A 74 9.17 12.91 6.06
C GLU A 74 9.27 11.38 6.09
N ILE A 75 10.48 10.86 5.94
CA ILE A 75 10.75 9.42 6.01
C ILE A 75 11.49 9.13 7.32
N GLN A 76 10.91 8.26 8.13
CA GLN A 76 11.50 7.78 9.38
C GLN A 76 11.97 6.33 9.22
N GLY A 77 13.04 5.96 9.94
CA GLY A 77 13.58 4.59 9.93
C GLY A 77 14.64 4.31 8.86
N PHE A 78 15.15 5.32 8.16
CA PHE A 78 16.11 5.14 7.06
C PHE A 78 17.54 4.72 7.48
N SER A 79 17.84 4.61 8.78
CA SER A 79 19.21 4.53 9.32
C SER A 79 19.55 3.31 10.18
N GLY A 80 18.70 2.28 10.23
CA GLY A 80 18.93 1.08 11.04
C GLY A 80 18.89 -0.20 10.20
N GLY A 81 19.85 -1.10 10.42
CA GLY A 81 19.92 -2.41 9.77
C GLY A 81 18.61 -3.22 9.84
N GLU A 82 18.47 -4.19 8.94
CA GLU A 82 17.30 -5.08 8.73
C GLU A 82 16.16 -4.93 9.76
N GLY A 83 15.08 -4.24 9.37
CA GLY A 83 13.81 -4.27 10.11
C GLY A 83 13.40 -2.99 10.85
N GLN A 84 13.98 -1.82 10.55
CA GLN A 84 13.43 -0.54 11.03
C GLN A 84 12.24 -0.14 10.17
N ALA A 85 11.07 0.07 10.78
CA ALA A 85 9.83 0.32 10.04
C ALA A 85 9.94 1.62 9.22
N GLU A 86 9.92 1.49 7.89
CA GLU A 86 9.84 2.61 6.96
C GLU A 86 8.47 3.25 7.08
N LYS A 87 8.43 4.41 7.75
CA LYS A 87 7.24 5.23 7.87
C LYS A 87 7.36 6.44 6.95
N PHE A 88 6.34 6.60 6.12
CA PHE A 88 6.20 7.71 5.19
C PHE A 88 5.11 8.65 5.73
N ILE A 89 5.51 9.82 6.22
CA ILE A 89 4.61 10.83 6.77
C ILE A 89 4.40 11.89 5.69
N ALA A 90 3.31 11.75 4.96
CA ALA A 90 2.97 12.58 3.81
C ALA A 90 1.96 13.66 4.21
N LYS A 91 2.30 14.94 3.97
CA LYS A 91 1.46 16.09 4.31
C LYS A 91 1.07 16.87 3.06
N GLY A 92 -0.17 17.31 2.98
CA GLY A 92 -0.63 18.10 1.85
C GLY A 92 -1.93 18.84 2.12
N SER A 93 -2.46 19.50 1.09
CA SER A 93 -3.74 20.20 1.16
C SER A 93 -4.71 19.83 0.03
N PRO A 94 -5.19 18.57 -0.05
CA PRO A 94 -4.91 17.45 0.85
C PRO A 94 -3.81 16.52 0.32
N ALA A 95 -3.23 15.69 1.20
CA ALA A 95 -2.55 14.46 0.78
C ALA A 95 -3.59 13.42 0.33
N THR A 96 -3.25 12.59 -0.66
CA THR A 96 -4.14 11.57 -1.21
C THR A 96 -3.50 10.20 -1.24
N TYR A 97 -4.32 9.17 -1.18
CA TYR A 97 -3.95 7.77 -1.29
C TYR A 97 -4.90 7.06 -2.27
N GLU A 98 -4.38 6.14 -3.05
CA GLU A 98 -5.11 5.27 -3.97
C GLU A 98 -4.48 3.88 -3.96
N GLN A 99 -5.29 2.82 -3.94
CA GLN A 99 -4.82 1.44 -4.09
C GLN A 99 -5.91 0.53 -4.68
N GLU A 100 -5.51 -0.40 -5.55
CA GLU A 100 -6.37 -1.50 -6.00
C GLU A 100 -6.35 -2.64 -4.96
N VAL A 101 -7.44 -2.81 -4.22
CA VAL A 101 -7.51 -3.79 -3.12
C VAL A 101 -8.00 -5.16 -3.58
N GLN A 102 -8.74 -5.19 -4.69
CA GLN A 102 -9.24 -6.36 -5.41
C GLN A 102 -9.38 -5.97 -6.89
N ASP A 103 -9.39 -6.91 -7.82
CA ASP A 103 -9.45 -6.61 -9.26
C ASP A 103 -10.67 -5.72 -9.58
N GLY A 104 -10.40 -4.49 -10.07
CA GLY A 104 -11.43 -3.50 -10.39
C GLY A 104 -12.03 -2.75 -9.19
N PHE A 105 -11.54 -2.97 -7.97
CA PHE A 105 -11.97 -2.28 -6.76
C PHE A 105 -10.85 -1.39 -6.22
N ILE A 106 -11.04 -0.09 -6.38
CA ILE A 106 -10.10 0.93 -5.91
C ILE A 106 -10.61 1.54 -4.61
N VAL A 107 -9.72 1.65 -3.63
CA VAL A 107 -9.90 2.48 -2.44
C VAL A 107 -9.14 3.77 -2.66
N THR A 108 -9.81 4.90 -2.43
CA THR A 108 -9.16 6.22 -2.40
C THR A 108 -9.34 6.85 -1.03
N ALA A 109 -8.38 7.66 -0.61
CA ALA A 109 -8.47 8.39 0.63
C ALA A 109 -7.78 9.74 0.53
N SER A 110 -8.19 10.70 1.35
CA SER A 110 -7.55 12.01 1.46
C SER A 110 -7.58 12.52 2.88
N ALA A 111 -6.53 13.25 3.28
CA ALA A 111 -6.39 13.83 4.60
C ALA A 111 -5.37 14.98 4.56
N ASP A 112 -5.27 15.73 5.65
CA ASP A 112 -4.22 16.75 5.79
C ASP A 112 -2.84 16.07 5.98
N GLU A 113 -2.83 14.93 6.68
CA GLU A 113 -1.67 14.06 6.87
C GLU A 113 -2.05 12.59 6.65
N ILE A 114 -1.22 11.88 5.89
CA ILE A 114 -1.25 10.43 5.67
C ILE A 114 0.06 9.83 6.17
N ILE A 115 -0.02 8.94 7.15
CA ILE A 115 1.11 8.13 7.61
C ILE A 115 0.95 6.73 7.03
N TYR A 116 1.91 6.31 6.22
CA TYR A 116 2.01 4.92 5.74
C TYR A 116 3.16 4.21 6.45
N ASP A 117 2.82 3.21 7.27
CA ASP A 117 3.79 2.27 7.84
C ASP A 117 3.86 1.05 6.91
N ALA A 118 4.88 1.01 6.05
CA ALA A 118 5.03 -0.04 5.06
C ALA A 118 5.29 -1.42 5.68
N THR A 119 5.88 -1.46 6.88
CA THR A 119 6.18 -2.70 7.60
C THR A 119 4.94 -3.26 8.27
N ALA A 120 4.18 -2.40 8.97
CA ALA A 120 2.94 -2.80 9.62
C ALA A 120 1.76 -2.93 8.63
N ARG A 121 1.91 -2.39 7.42
CA ARG A 121 0.84 -2.26 6.39
C ARG A 121 -0.35 -1.47 6.92
N ILE A 122 -0.07 -0.38 7.61
CA ILE A 122 -1.07 0.50 8.24
C ILE A 122 -1.03 1.88 7.58
N LEU A 123 -2.20 2.35 7.17
CA LEU A 123 -2.43 3.71 6.72
C LEU A 123 -3.19 4.48 7.81
N THR A 124 -2.63 5.59 8.29
CA THR A 124 -3.31 6.49 9.24
C THR A 124 -3.56 7.83 8.56
N LEU A 125 -4.83 8.22 8.50
CA LEU A 125 -5.30 9.48 7.95
C LEU A 125 -5.70 10.39 9.10
N THR A 126 -5.17 11.61 9.15
CA THR A 126 -5.53 12.59 10.17
C THR A 126 -5.76 13.98 9.58
N GLY A 127 -6.71 14.70 10.17
CA GLY A 127 -7.19 15.97 9.62
C GLY A 127 -8.05 15.74 8.38
N SER A 128 -9.18 16.43 8.29
CA SER A 128 -10.14 16.37 7.16
C SER A 128 -10.32 14.97 6.52
N ALA A 129 -10.25 13.89 7.32
CA ALA A 129 -9.93 12.56 6.80
C ALA A 129 -11.14 11.94 6.12
N GLU A 130 -10.92 11.42 4.92
CA GLU A 130 -11.94 10.84 4.06
C GLU A 130 -11.43 9.58 3.37
N LEU A 131 -12.26 8.53 3.33
CA LEU A 131 -12.00 7.29 2.62
C LEU A 131 -13.21 6.94 1.76
N LEU A 132 -12.98 6.62 0.48
CA LEU A 132 -13.99 6.18 -0.46
C LEU A 132 -13.71 4.75 -0.94
N GLN A 133 -14.75 3.94 -0.98
CA GLN A 133 -14.70 2.58 -1.51
C GLN A 133 -16.00 2.24 -2.21
N SER A 134 -15.93 1.96 -3.52
CA SER A 134 -17.11 1.56 -4.32
C SER A 134 -18.30 2.51 -4.18
N GLY A 135 -18.02 3.82 -4.10
CA GLY A 135 -19.02 4.88 -3.90
C GLY A 135 -19.45 5.13 -2.44
N ASN A 136 -19.16 4.21 -1.51
CA ASN A 136 -19.33 4.46 -0.09
C ASN A 136 -18.26 5.44 0.40
N GLN A 137 -18.62 6.27 1.38
CA GLN A 137 -17.78 7.35 1.88
C GLN A 137 -17.73 7.31 3.41
N LEU A 138 -16.53 7.40 3.97
CA LEU A 138 -16.26 7.53 5.40
C LEU A 138 -15.53 8.84 5.64
N LYS A 139 -16.06 9.70 6.53
CA LYS A 139 -15.39 10.92 6.99
C LYS A 139 -15.23 10.90 8.51
N ALA A 140 -14.04 11.23 9.00
CA ALA A 140 -13.73 11.24 10.43
C ALA A 140 -12.58 12.20 10.75
N ALA A 141 -12.30 12.42 12.03
CA ALA A 141 -11.13 13.20 12.45
C ALA A 141 -9.84 12.40 12.22
N SER A 142 -9.90 11.10 12.48
CA SER A 142 -8.86 10.14 12.11
C SER A 142 -9.47 8.85 11.57
N ILE A 143 -8.84 8.27 10.55
CA ILE A 143 -9.17 6.96 9.99
C ILE A 143 -7.89 6.13 10.00
N THR A 144 -7.95 4.90 10.50
CA THR A 144 -6.86 3.93 10.41
C THR A 144 -7.30 2.75 9.56
N TYR A 145 -6.56 2.45 8.50
CA TYR A 145 -6.76 1.30 7.63
C TYR A 145 -5.60 0.32 7.81
N ASP A 146 -5.89 -0.84 8.38
CA ASP A 146 -4.99 -2.00 8.39
C ASP A 146 -5.17 -2.72 7.04
N ILE A 147 -4.25 -2.47 6.11
CA ILE A 147 -4.34 -2.96 4.73
C ILE A 147 -4.19 -4.48 4.71
N GLY A 148 -3.29 -5.02 5.54
CA GLY A 148 -3.04 -6.46 5.65
C GLY A 148 -4.24 -7.26 6.15
N LYS A 149 -5.02 -6.68 7.08
CA LYS A 149 -6.27 -7.29 7.57
C LYS A 149 -7.53 -6.79 6.85
N GLN A 150 -7.37 -5.85 5.91
CA GLN A 150 -8.46 -5.15 5.24
C GLN A 150 -9.49 -4.56 6.24
N GLN A 151 -9.02 -3.99 7.35
CA GLN A 151 -9.87 -3.46 8.42
C GLN A 151 -9.76 -1.95 8.54
N VAL A 152 -10.90 -1.26 8.48
CA VAL A 152 -10.98 0.20 8.68
C VAL A 152 -11.56 0.51 10.05
N SER A 153 -10.93 1.44 10.77
CA SER A 153 -11.41 2.02 12.02
C SER A 153 -11.38 3.55 11.91
N ALA A 154 -12.28 4.23 12.61
CA ALA A 154 -12.40 5.68 12.55
C ALA A 154 -12.81 6.27 13.89
N GLU A 155 -12.22 7.41 14.21
CA GLU A 155 -12.41 8.09 15.48
C GLU A 155 -12.87 9.53 15.29
N ARG A 156 -13.69 10.00 16.25
CA ARG A 156 -14.12 11.39 16.33
C ARG A 156 -13.08 12.22 17.08
N ASN A 157 -13.13 13.53 16.91
CA ASN A 157 -12.57 14.46 17.89
C ASN A 157 -13.73 15.24 18.57
N GLU A 158 -13.41 16.35 19.24
CA GLU A 158 -14.42 17.20 19.88
C GLU A 158 -15.34 17.90 18.88
N GLU A 159 -14.83 18.21 17.68
CA GLU A 159 -15.50 19.04 16.67
C GLU A 159 -16.22 18.24 15.58
N GLN A 160 -15.71 17.05 15.26
CA GLN A 160 -16.12 16.24 14.11
C GLN A 160 -16.51 14.82 14.54
N ARG A 161 -17.74 14.43 14.21
CA ARG A 161 -18.22 13.04 14.36
C ARG A 161 -17.76 12.17 13.19
N VAL A 162 -17.63 10.88 13.44
CA VAL A 162 -17.53 9.87 12.37
C VAL A 162 -18.84 9.84 11.58
N ARG A 163 -18.76 9.93 10.26
CA ARG A 163 -19.88 9.84 9.34
C ARG A 163 -19.57 8.83 8.24
N THR A 164 -20.43 7.84 8.08
CA THR A 164 -20.38 6.87 6.98
C THR A 164 -21.62 7.01 6.12
N THR A 165 -21.43 7.13 4.81
CA THR A 165 -22.49 7.21 3.80
C THR A 165 -22.39 5.98 2.90
N PHE A 166 -23.46 5.18 2.86
CA PHE A 166 -23.57 4.04 1.96
C PHE A 166 -24.40 4.41 0.75
N GLN A 167 -23.94 4.06 -0.45
CA GLN A 167 -24.72 4.29 -1.66
C GLN A 167 -25.80 3.22 -1.80
N PRO A 168 -27.01 3.57 -2.23
CA PRO A 168 -28.03 2.59 -2.60
C PRO A 168 -27.49 1.70 -3.72
N ARG A 169 -27.70 0.38 -3.61
CA ARG A 169 -27.56 -0.49 -4.79
C ARG A 169 -28.67 -0.08 -5.75
N ARG A 170 -28.33 0.51 -6.90
CA ARG A 170 -29.33 0.73 -7.95
C ARG A 170 -29.83 -0.67 -8.36
N PRO A 171 -31.14 -0.95 -8.33
CA PRO A 171 -31.65 -2.15 -8.98
C PRO A 171 -31.14 -2.12 -10.42
N GLU A 172 -30.52 -3.20 -10.88
CA GLU A 172 -30.22 -3.36 -12.31
C GLU A 172 -31.51 -3.03 -13.06
N GLU A 173 -31.44 -2.06 -13.98
CA GLU A 173 -32.54 -1.83 -14.90
C GLU A 173 -32.72 -3.15 -15.66
N GLU A 174 -33.76 -3.91 -15.31
CA GLU A 174 -34.20 -5.08 -16.05
C GLU A 174 -34.27 -4.66 -17.51
N GLY A 175 -33.31 -5.14 -18.29
CA GLY A 175 -33.21 -4.89 -19.72
C GLY A 175 -34.51 -5.34 -20.36
N ASN A 176 -35.36 -4.37 -20.62
CA ASN A 176 -36.65 -4.52 -21.27
C ASN A 176 -36.38 -4.80 -22.75
N ASN A 177 -35.97 -6.03 -23.07
CA ASN A 177 -35.84 -6.50 -24.44
C ASN A 177 -37.22 -6.96 -24.91
N ASN A 178 -37.92 -6.04 -25.59
CA ASN A 178 -39.05 -6.33 -26.46
C ASN A 178 -38.57 -6.84 -27.82
#